data_AF-A0A961LE31-F1
#
_entry.id   AF-A0A961LE31-F1
#
_cell.length_a   1.000
_cell.length_b   1.000
_cell.length_c   1.000
_cell.angle_alpha   90.00
_cell.angle_beta   90.00
_cell.angle_gamma   90.00
#
_symmetry.space_group_name_H-M   'P 1'
#
loop_
_entity.id
_entity.type
_entity.pdbx_description
1 polymer ?
#
loop_
_entity_poly.entity_id
_entity_poly.type
_entity_poly.pdbx_seq_one_letter_code
_entity_poly.pdbx_strand_id
1 'polypeptide(L)' 'MTQDLTFFAEALVFAHGHRAECEAALHAELCEKSGNMETADTWRRLQKAIRDQARPRLAA' A
#
# COMPACT_ATOMS: atom_id res chain seq x y z
N MET A 1 -3.84 15.76 1.54
CA MET A 1 -3.86 14.59 0.63
C MET A 1 -3.36 13.30 1.30
N THR A 2 -3.54 13.13 2.61
CA THR A 2 -3.22 11.88 3.32
C THR A 2 -4.46 10.99 3.53
N GLN A 3 -5.65 11.57 3.44
CA GLN A 3 -6.94 10.87 3.60
C GLN A 3 -7.18 9.87 2.47
N ASP A 4 -6.85 10.23 1.23
CA ASP A 4 -6.98 9.34 0.06
C ASP A 4 -6.11 8.08 0.19
N LEU A 5 -4.86 8.22 0.64
CA LEU A 5 -3.95 7.09 0.82
C LEU A 5 -4.45 6.09 1.88
N THR A 6 -5.01 6.58 2.98
CA THR A 6 -5.59 5.71 4.02
C THR A 6 -6.81 4.97 3.48
N PHE A 7 -7.71 5.64 2.77
CA PHE A 7 -8.91 5.01 2.21
C PHE A 7 -8.56 3.95 1.16
N PHE A 8 -7.58 4.25 0.30
CA PHE A 8 -7.05 3.26 -0.64
C PHE A 8 -6.36 2.09 0.06
N ALA A 9 -5.62 2.33 1.16
CA ALA A 9 -4.98 1.26 1.92
C ALA A 9 -6.02 0.35 2.57
N GLU A 10 -7.09 0.92 3.12
CA GLU A 10 -8.23 0.16 3.66
C GLU A 10 -8.94 -0.65 2.57
N ALA A 11 -9.18 -0.06 1.40
CA ALA A 11 -9.77 -0.77 0.27
C ALA A 11 -8.88 -1.95 -0.19
N LEU A 12 -7.55 -1.75 -0.22
CA LEU A 12 -6.60 -2.79 -0.58
C LEU A 12 -6.58 -3.92 0.45
N VAL A 13 -6.58 -3.58 1.75
CA VAL A 13 -6.67 -4.56 2.85
C VAL A 13 -8.01 -5.28 2.84
N PHE A 14 -9.10 -4.60 2.50
CA PHE A 14 -10.41 -5.22 2.36
C PHE A 14 -10.44 -6.24 1.21
N ALA A 15 -9.89 -5.88 0.05
CA ALA A 15 -9.90 -6.76 -1.13
C ALA A 15 -8.90 -7.92 -1.03
N HIS A 16 -7.72 -7.68 -0.45
CA HIS A 16 -6.57 -8.61 -0.53
C HIS A 16 -6.11 -9.14 0.84
N GLY A 17 -6.65 -8.62 1.94
CA GLY A 17 -6.34 -9.04 3.30
C GLY A 17 -4.83 -8.92 3.61
N HIS A 18 -4.24 -10.03 4.06
CA HIS A 18 -2.81 -10.10 4.38
C HIS A 18 -1.89 -9.88 3.17
N ARG A 19 -2.40 -10.00 1.94
CA ARG A 19 -1.61 -9.83 0.71
C ARG A 19 -1.54 -8.38 0.25
N ALA A 20 -2.33 -7.48 0.84
CA ALA A 20 -2.39 -6.09 0.43
C ALA A 20 -1.01 -5.41 0.44
N GLU A 21 -0.17 -5.68 1.45
CA GLU A 21 1.21 -5.15 1.47
C GLU A 21 2.04 -5.67 0.30
N CYS A 22 1.98 -6.97 0.02
CA CYS A 22 2.71 -7.60 -1.09
C CYS A 22 2.24 -7.08 -2.44
N GLU A 23 0.95 -6.84 -2.61
CA GLU A 23 0.41 -6.30 -3.87
C GLU A 23 0.81 -4.85 -4.07
N ALA A 24 0.76 -4.02 -3.02
CA ALA A 24 1.29 -2.66 -3.10
C ALA A 24 2.79 -2.64 -3.45
N ALA A 25 3.59 -3.57 -2.89
CA ALA A 25 5.01 -3.71 -3.22
C ALA A 25 5.23 -4.13 -4.68
N LEU A 26 4.47 -5.14 -5.16
CA LEU A 26 4.56 -5.63 -6.53
C LEU A 26 4.20 -4.54 -7.55
N HIS A 27 3.14 -3.78 -7.29
CA HIS A 27 2.74 -2.66 -8.14
C HIS A 27 3.79 -1.55 -8.16
N ALA A 28 4.42 -1.24 -7.03
CA ALA A 28 5.53 -0.30 -7.00
C ALA A 28 6.67 -0.76 -7.92
N GLU A 29 7.11 -2.01 -7.80
CA GLU A 29 8.19 -2.57 -8.63
C GLU A 29 7.84 -2.59 -10.13
N LEU A 30 6.59 -2.90 -10.48
CA LEU A 30 6.13 -2.84 -11.88
C LEU A 30 6.20 -1.41 -12.41
N CYS A 31 5.75 -0.42 -11.62
CA CYS A 31 5.81 0.99 -12.01
C CYS A 31 7.27 1.47 -12.15
N GLU A 32 8.17 1.06 -11.26
CA GLU A 32 9.61 1.36 -11.35
C GLU A 32 10.20 0.79 -12.66
N LYS A 33 9.89 -0.46 -12.98
CA LYS A 33 10.35 -1.12 -14.22
C LYS A 33 9.80 -0.47 -15.49
N SER A 34 8.59 0.08 -15.42
CA SER A 34 7.97 0.83 -16.54
C SER A 34 8.41 2.30 -16.61
N GLY A 35 9.25 2.79 -15.69
CA GLY A 35 9.71 4.18 -15.64
C GLY A 35 8.72 5.16 -15.01
N ASN A 36 7.58 4.68 -14.49
CA ASN A 36 6.54 5.49 -13.85
C ASN A 36 6.85 5.69 -12.37
N MET A 37 7.89 6.47 -12.08
CA MET A 37 8.41 6.67 -10.72
C MET A 37 7.42 7.35 -9.77
N GLU A 38 6.55 8.23 -10.26
CA GLU A 38 5.52 8.91 -9.45
C GLU A 38 4.46 7.92 -8.92
N THR A 39 4.00 7.04 -9.81
CA THR A 39 3.06 5.98 -9.44
C THR A 39 3.73 4.97 -8.50
N ALA A 40 5.00 4.64 -8.74
CA ALA A 40 5.77 3.79 -7.85
C ALA A 40 5.88 4.37 -6.43
N ASP A 41 6.21 5.66 -6.29
CA ASP A 41 6.27 6.34 -4.99
C ASP A 41 4.90 6.29 -4.27
N THR A 42 3.82 6.48 -5.02
CA THR A 42 2.46 6.36 -4.47
C THR A 42 2.18 4.96 -3.92
N TRP A 43 2.54 3.91 -4.66
CA TRP A 43 2.42 2.52 -4.19
C TRP A 43 3.30 2.22 -2.98
N ARG A 44 4.51 2.79 -2.91
CA ARG A 44 5.38 2.66 -1.72
C ARG A 44 4.80 3.35 -0.49
N ARG A 45 4.18 4.53 -0.65
CA ARG A 45 3.45 5.21 0.44
C ARG A 45 2.26 4.38 0.90
N LEU A 46 1.53 3.77 -0.03
CA LEU A 46 0.41 2.88 0.26
C LEU A 46 0.86 1.63 1.02
N GLN A 47 1.93 0.98 0.58
CA GLN A 47 2.55 -0.17 1.26
C GLN A 47 2.88 0.18 2.72
N LYS A 48 3.48 1.36 2.93
CA LYS A 48 3.83 1.84 4.27
C LYS A 48 2.59 2.09 5.13
N ALA A 49 1.52 2.67 4.57
CA ALA A 49 0.27 2.91 5.27
C ALA A 49 -0.41 1.59 5.69
N ILE A 50 -0.48 0.61 4.79
CA ILE A 50 -1.02 -0.73 5.08
C ILE A 50 -0.27 -1.39 6.25
N ARG A 51 1.06 -1.35 6.21
CA ARG A 51 1.91 -1.90 7.28
C ARG A 51 1.70 -1.18 8.61
N ASP A 52 1.56 0.14 8.57
CA ASP A 52 1.30 0.96 9.76
C ASP A 52 -0.09 0.66 10.35
N GLN A 53 -1.11 0.41 9.52
CA GLN A 53 -2.45 0.01 9.94
C GLN A 53 -2.55 -1.46 10.42
N ALA A 54 -1.67 -2.35 9.97
CA ALA A 54 -1.58 -3.71 10.47
C ALA A 54 -0.97 -3.78 11.88
N ARG A 55 -0.04 -2.86 12.20
CA ARG A 55 0.64 -2.78 13.51
C ARG A 55 -0.30 -2.59 14.72
N PRO A 56 -1.38 -1.79 14.68
CA PRO A 56 -2.31 -1.65 15.80
C PRO A 56 -3.27 -2.84 15.99
N ARG A 57 -3.40 -3.78 15.04
CA ARG A 57 -4.30 -4.94 15.18
C ARG A 57 -3.67 -6.16 15.87
N LEU A 58 -2.35 -6.22 16.01
CA LEU A 58 -1.62 -7.32 16.67
C LEU A 58 -1.13 -6.98 18.09
N ALA A 59 -1.42 -5.78 18.58
CA ALA A 59 -1.01 -5.31 19.91
C ALA A 59 -2.12 -5.34 20.98
N ALA A 60 -3.23 -6.05 20.72
CA ALA A 60 -4.36 -6.21 21.64
C ALA A 60 -4.53 -7.68 22.06
#